data_AF-X1FB24-F1
#
_entry.id   AF-X1FB24-F1
#
_cell.length_a   1.000
_cell.length_b   1.000
_cell.length_c   1.000
_cell.angle_alpha   90.00
_cell.angle_beta   90.00
_cell.angle_gamma   90.00
#
_symmetry.space_group_name_H-M   'P 1'
#
loop_
_entity.id
_entity.type
_entity.pdbx_description
1 polymer ?
#
loop_
_entity_poly.entity_id
_entity_poly.type
_entity_poly.pdbx_seq_one_letter_code
_entity_poly.pdbx_strand_id
1 'polypeptide(L)' 'MENGGADLLHLDVMDGHYVPNITFGPVIVKAIRKLTELPLDVHLMITDPEKYTPAFIESGADTILFHI' A
#
# COMPACT_ATOMS: atom_id res chain seq x y z
N MET A 1 7.86 11.27 -9.67
CA MET A 1 6.55 10.73 -10.07
C MET A 1 5.59 11.87 -10.38
N GLU A 2 5.41 12.81 -9.44
CA GLU A 2 4.60 14.03 -9.66
C GLU A 2 5.03 14.84 -10.90
N ASN A 3 6.31 15.19 -11.03
CA ASN A 3 6.83 15.89 -12.22
C ASN A 3 6.75 15.07 -13.53
N GLY A 4 6.43 13.78 -13.42
CA GLY A 4 6.21 12.89 -14.56
C GLY A 4 4.75 12.80 -14.99
N GLY A 5 3.83 13.53 -14.33
CA GLY A 5 2.41 13.54 -14.66
C GLY A 5 1.62 12.33 -14.14
N ALA A 6 2.11 11.65 -13.10
CA ALA A 6 1.36 10.55 -12.47
C ALA A 6 0.21 11.09 -11.60
N ASP A 7 -0.97 10.50 -11.74
CA ASP A 7 -2.16 10.88 -10.96
C ASP A 7 -2.26 10.17 -9.60
N LEU A 8 -1.57 9.03 -9.43
CA LEU A 8 -1.57 8.22 -8.20
C LEU A 8 -0.30 7.38 -8.09
N LEU A 9 -0.04 6.85 -6.90
CA LEU A 9 0.99 5.84 -6.66
C LEU A 9 0.35 4.52 -6.24
N HIS A 10 0.56 3.49 -7.04
CA HIS A 10 0.12 2.13 -6.74
C HIS A 10 1.21 1.39 -5.93
N LEU A 11 0.82 0.81 -4.79
CA LEU A 11 1.73 0.19 -3.82
C LEU A 11 1.35 -1.27 -3.58
N ASP A 12 2.14 -2.18 -4.13
CA ASP A 12 1.98 -3.63 -3.96
C ASP A 12 2.58 -4.14 -2.65
N VAL A 13 1.71 -4.62 -1.75
CA VAL A 13 2.07 -5.19 -0.44
C VAL A 13 1.95 -6.71 -0.51
N MET A 14 3.05 -7.41 -0.25
CA MET A 14 3.15 -8.87 -0.34
C MET A 14 3.74 -9.45 0.95
N ASP A 15 3.17 -10.54 1.48
CA ASP A 15 3.51 -11.13 2.78
C ASP A 15 4.29 -12.45 2.74
N GLY A 16 4.64 -12.95 1.55
CA GLY A 16 5.30 -14.25 1.39
C GLY A 16 4.38 -15.46 1.59
N HIS A 17 3.12 -15.28 1.98
CA HIS A 17 2.14 -16.34 2.21
C HIS A 17 1.08 -16.38 1.11
N TYR A 18 0.42 -15.25 0.85
CA TYR A 18 -0.58 -15.15 -0.22
C TYR A 18 0.09 -15.18 -1.61
N VAL A 19 1.26 -14.57 -1.72
CA VAL A 19 2.18 -14.67 -2.85
C VAL A 19 3.59 -14.97 -2.32
N PRO A 20 4.47 -15.64 -3.10
CA PRO A 20 5.79 -16.05 -2.60
C PRO A 20 6.76 -14.89 -2.34
N ASN A 21 6.47 -13.71 -2.89
CA ASN A 21 7.33 -12.53 -2.76
C ASN A 21 7.00 -11.76 -1.47
N ILE A 22 7.98 -11.01 -0.98
CA ILE A 22 7.82 -10.08 0.14
C ILE A 22 8.24 -8.70 -0.34
N THR A 23 7.39 -7.69 -0.12
CA THR A 23 7.70 -6.30 -0.51
C THR A 23 7.94 -5.43 0.72
N PHE A 24 6.90 -4.82 1.28
CA PHE A 24 6.98 -3.91 2.41
C PHE A 24 5.64 -3.82 3.14
N GLY A 25 5.68 -3.32 4.38
CA GLY A 25 4.49 -3.11 5.21
C GLY A 25 4.11 -1.64 5.42
N PRO A 26 3.22 -1.36 6.39
CA PRO A 26 2.66 -0.02 6.64
C PRO A 26 3.72 1.06 6.92
N VAL A 27 4.85 0.69 7.53
CA VAL A 27 5.95 1.62 7.83
C VAL A 27 6.50 2.30 6.57
N ILE A 28 6.58 1.57 5.45
CA ILE A 28 7.05 2.12 4.18
C ILE A 28 5.97 2.98 3.54
N VAL A 29 4.69 2.58 3.61
CA VAL A 29 3.57 3.44 3.17
C VAL A 29 3.58 4.78 3.90
N LYS A 30 3.78 4.76 5.23
CA LYS A 30 3.90 5.98 6.05
C LYS A 30 5.11 6.84 5.68
N ALA A 31 6.21 6.23 5.25
CA ALA A 31 7.37 6.96 4.76
C ALA A 31 7.08 7.61 3.39
N ILE A 32 6.44 6.87 2.46
CA ILE A 32 6.04 7.37 1.13
C ILE A 32 5.05 8.53 1.27
N ARG A 33 4.06 8.41 2.16
CA ARG A 33 3.06 9.46 2.39
C ARG A 33 3.67 10.81 2.73
N LYS A 34 4.83 10.84 3.40
CA LYS A 34 5.55 12.08 3.75
C LYS A 34 6.26 12.74 2.55
N LEU A 35 6.36 12.06 1.41
CA LEU A 35 7.15 12.48 0.25
C LEU A 35 6.31 12.95 -0.94
N THR A 36 4.99 12.79 -0.89
CA THR A 36 4.08 13.07 -2.00
C THR A 36 2.71 13.41 -1.46
N GLU A 37 1.92 14.13 -2.24
CA GLU A 37 0.48 14.37 -1.99
C GLU A 37 -0.42 13.55 -2.95
N LEU A 38 0.18 12.77 -3.87
CA LEU A 38 -0.58 11.90 -4.77
C LEU A 38 -1.36 10.84 -3.98
N PRO A 39 -2.57 10.47 -4.42
CA PRO A 39 -3.30 9.34 -3.85
C PRO A 39 -2.45 8.07 -3.79
N LEU A 40 -2.41 7.43 -2.62
CA LEU A 40 -1.76 6.13 -2.40
C LEU A 40 -2.80 5.02 -2.53
N ASP A 41 -2.69 4.26 -3.61
CA ASP A 41 -3.52 3.09 -3.88
C ASP A 41 -2.78 1.82 -3.43
N VAL A 42 -3.18 1.27 -2.27
CA VAL A 42 -2.50 0.14 -1.63
C VAL A 42 -3.17 -1.17 -2.00
N HIS A 43 -2.45 -2.03 -2.70
CA HIS A 43 -2.90 -3.37 -3.06
C HIS A 43 -2.33 -4.41 -2.11
N LEU A 44 -3.21 -4.98 -1.29
CA LEU A 44 -2.89 -6.03 -0.33
C LEU A 44 -2.96 -7.41 -0.99
N MET A 45 -1.80 -7.95 -1.34
CA MET A 45 -1.57 -9.35 -1.70
C MET A 45 -1.06 -10.10 -0.46
N ILE A 46 -1.89 -10.15 0.58
CA ILE A 46 -1.57 -10.75 1.88
C ILE A 46 -2.71 -11.64 2.39
N THR A 47 -2.39 -12.50 3.34
CA THR A 47 -3.36 -13.32 4.08
C THR A 47 -4.07 -12.47 5.15
N ASP A 48 -5.37 -12.70 5.36
CA ASP A 48 -6.24 -11.98 6.31
C ASP A 48 -6.15 -10.43 6.20
N PRO A 49 -6.37 -9.83 5.00
CA PRO A 49 -6.14 -8.40 4.74
C PRO A 49 -6.96 -7.46 5.62
N GLU A 50 -8.13 -7.88 6.08
CA GLU A 50 -9.01 -7.13 6.98
C GLU A 50 -8.33 -6.79 8.31
N LYS A 51 -7.42 -7.66 8.76
CA LYS A 51 -6.69 -7.50 10.03
C LYS A 51 -5.63 -6.41 9.95
N TYR A 52 -5.07 -6.19 8.76
CA TYR A 52 -3.98 -5.23 8.52
C TYR A 52 -4.47 -3.90 7.93
N THR A 53 -5.66 -3.90 7.32
CA THR A 53 -6.29 -2.72 6.72
C THR A 53 -6.22 -1.47 7.61
N PRO A 54 -6.55 -1.51 8.93
CA PRO A 54 -6.46 -0.33 9.79
C PRO A 54 -5.06 0.31 9.87
N ALA A 55 -4.00 -0.51 9.84
CA ALA A 55 -2.63 -0.02 9.91
C ALA A 55 -2.21 0.69 8.60
N PHE A 56 -2.72 0.23 7.46
CA PHE A 56 -2.48 0.88 6.17
C PHE A 56 -3.24 2.21 6.05
N ILE A 57 -4.48 2.27 6.55
CA ILE A 57 -5.25 3.52 6.66
C ILE A 57 -4.49 4.53 7.53
N GLU A 58 -4.02 4.13 8.72
CA GLU A 58 -3.25 5.02 9.61
C GLU A 58 -1.92 5.47 8.97
N SER A 59 -1.38 4.67 8.05
CA SER A 59 -0.14 4.97 7.33
C SER A 59 -0.35 5.91 6.14
N GLY A 60 -1.59 6.28 5.83
CA GLY A 60 -1.93 7.24 4.78
C GLY A 60 -2.32 6.62 3.44
N ALA A 61 -2.80 5.37 3.43
CA ALA A 61 -3.43 4.79 2.25
C ALA A 61 -4.76 5.51 1.95
N ASP A 62 -4.95 5.92 0.70
CA ASP A 62 -6.19 6.57 0.24
C ASP A 62 -7.17 5.54 -0.33
N THR A 63 -6.66 4.44 -0.89
CA THR A 63 -7.44 3.30 -1.37
C THR A 63 -6.80 2.00 -0.90
N ILE A 64 -7.62 1.02 -0.57
CA ILE A 64 -7.19 -0.33 -0.20
C ILE A 64 -7.92 -1.33 -1.09
N LEU A 65 -7.14 -2.12 -1.82
CA LEU A 65 -7.58 -3.21 -2.69
C LEU A 65 -7.08 -4.53 -2.11
N PHE A 66 -7.90 -5.57 -2.10
CA PHE A 66 -7.50 -6.92 -1.69
C PHE A 66 -8.31 -7.98 -2.45
N HIS A 67 -7.88 -9.24 -2.34
CA HIS A 67 -8.50 -10.37 -3.02
C HIS A 67 -9.47 -11.13 -2.10
N ILE A 68 -10.51 -11.74 -2.67
CA ILE A 68 -11.54 -12.56 -1.99
C ILE A 68 -11.32 -14.03 -2.33
#